data_AF-A0A3D8I0B1-F1
#
_entry.id   AF-A0A3D8I0B1-F1
#
_cell.length_a   1.000
_cell.length_b   1.000
_cell.length_c   1.000
_cell.angle_alpha   90.00
_cell.angle_beta   90.00
_cell.angle_gamma   90.00
#
_symmetry.space_group_name_H-M   'P 1'
#
loop_
_entity.id
_entity.type
_entity.pdbx_description
1 polymer ?
#
loop_
_entity_poly.entity_id
_entity_poly.type
_entity_poly.pdbx_seq_one_letter_code
_entity_poly.pdbx_strand_id
1 'polypeptide(L)'
;MILLGGGSSKNSILDYAGGIGTLARILLQFYNINILVYENYMQEFKNDGIVKYVNKLSTYDIVINSAMFEHITKREHLEHINSLVKDDGVLIIHTLVRENIPKNPNWFYILPVHCSFHTNKSMQILMNDWGYSHSLYSPISKCWVLFKKANKNIPKLKEYTQSINSLLQQNYLFYKEGFMDYWLD
;
A
#
# COMPACT_ATOMS: atom_id res chain seq x y z
N MET A 1 -7.23 -9.78 7.43
CA MET A 1 -8.17 -10.93 7.32
C MET A 1 -9.52 -10.58 6.68
N ILE A 2 -10.02 -9.33 6.68
CA ILE A 2 -11.32 -8.98 6.05
C ILE A 2 -11.21 -8.16 4.74
N LEU A 3 -10.11 -7.44 4.48
CA LEU A 3 -9.78 -7.04 3.09
C LEU A 3 -9.50 -8.26 2.18
N LEU A 4 -9.36 -9.44 2.80
CA LEU A 4 -8.92 -10.71 2.21
C LEU A 4 -9.88 -11.84 2.59
N GLY A 5 -11.15 -11.50 2.84
CA GLY A 5 -12.17 -12.38 3.43
C GLY A 5 -12.06 -13.82 2.95
N GLY A 6 -11.90 -14.74 3.91
CA GLY A 6 -11.90 -16.18 3.67
C GLY A 6 -13.19 -16.59 2.96
N GLY A 7 -13.03 -17.19 1.78
CA GLY A 7 -14.13 -17.63 0.93
C GLY A 7 -13.74 -17.55 -0.55
N SER A 8 -13.14 -18.63 -1.06
CA SER A 8 -12.99 -19.11 -2.45
C SER A 8 -13.27 -18.21 -3.69
N SER A 9 -13.07 -16.89 -3.61
CA SER A 9 -13.21 -15.96 -4.72
C SER A 9 -11.90 -15.21 -4.97
N LYS A 10 -11.25 -15.59 -6.07
CA LYS A 10 -10.51 -14.84 -7.11
C LYS A 10 -10.06 -13.37 -6.89
N ASN A 11 -9.90 -12.85 -5.68
CA ASN A 11 -9.31 -11.53 -5.48
C ASN A 11 -7.81 -11.60 -5.79
N SER A 12 -7.41 -10.85 -6.80
CA SER A 12 -6.05 -10.78 -7.30
C SER A 12 -5.31 -9.67 -6.56
N ILE A 13 -4.23 -10.05 -5.87
CA ILE A 13 -3.43 -9.15 -5.05
C ILE A 13 -2.02 -9.15 -5.62
N LEU A 14 -1.51 -7.97 -5.95
CA LEU A 14 -0.15 -7.80 -6.44
C LEU A 14 0.68 -7.07 -5.40
N ASP A 15 1.84 -7.61 -5.07
CA ASP A 15 2.95 -6.87 -4.45
C ASP A 15 3.91 -6.42 -5.56
N TYR A 16 3.89 -5.11 -5.85
CA TYR A 16 4.67 -4.50 -6.92
C TYR A 16 6.02 -4.01 -6.38
N ALA A 17 7.10 -4.46 -7.02
CA ALA A 17 8.47 -4.34 -6.53
C ALA A 17 8.68 -5.09 -5.19
N GLY A 18 8.12 -6.30 -5.09
CA GLY A 18 8.14 -7.09 -3.85
C GLY A 18 9.48 -7.76 -3.53
N GLY A 19 10.53 -7.51 -4.32
CA GLY A 19 11.88 -8.05 -4.09
C GLY A 19 11.90 -9.58 -4.06
N ILE A 20 12.42 -10.14 -2.98
CA ILE A 20 12.51 -11.59 -2.74
C ILE A 20 11.20 -12.23 -2.25
N GLY A 21 10.10 -11.47 -2.23
CA GLY A 21 8.77 -11.94 -1.89
C GLY A 21 8.53 -12.15 -0.40
N THR A 22 9.25 -11.44 0.48
CA THR A 22 9.12 -11.59 1.95
C THR A 22 7.69 -11.43 2.44
N LEU A 23 6.98 -10.42 1.95
CA LEU A 23 5.57 -10.20 2.31
C LEU A 23 4.70 -11.39 1.89
N ALA A 24 4.87 -11.87 0.66
CA ALA A 24 4.13 -13.03 0.15
C ALA A 24 4.36 -14.28 0.99
N ARG A 25 5.60 -14.52 1.43
CA ARG A 25 5.96 -15.66 2.31
C ARG A 25 5.28 -15.56 3.66
N ILE A 26 5.36 -14.40 4.30
CA ILE A 26 4.75 -14.16 5.61
C ILE A 26 3.23 -14.32 5.54
N LEU A 27 2.60 -13.74 4.53
CA LEU A 27 1.15 -13.84 4.32
C LEU A 27 0.70 -15.28 4.06
N LEU A 28 1.47 -16.04 3.28
CA LEU A 28 1.19 -17.45 3.04
C LEU A 28 1.37 -18.27 4.32
N GLN A 29 2.52 -18.15 4.98
CA GLN A 29 2.91 -18.97 6.12
C GLN A 29 2.01 -18.75 7.35
N PHE A 30 1.75 -17.50 7.71
CA PHE A 30 1.06 -17.18 8.97
C PHE A 30 -0.44 -16.95 8.79
N TYR A 31 -0.89 -16.67 7.58
CA TYR A 31 -2.28 -16.28 7.34
C TYR A 31 -2.96 -17.01 6.17
N ASN A 32 -2.27 -17.94 5.51
CA ASN A 32 -2.77 -18.69 4.34
C ASN A 32 -3.30 -17.76 3.23
N ILE A 33 -2.67 -16.60 3.06
CA ILE A 33 -3.01 -15.62 2.03
C ILE A 33 -1.98 -15.73 0.91
N ASN A 34 -2.45 -16.04 -0.29
CA ASN A 34 -1.62 -16.06 -1.49
C ASN A 34 -1.70 -14.71 -2.22
N ILE A 35 -0.53 -14.14 -2.53
CA ILE A 35 -0.42 -12.93 -3.35
C ILE A 35 0.56 -13.17 -4.52
N LEU A 36 0.43 -12.35 -5.56
CA LEU A 36 1.34 -12.31 -6.70
C LEU A 36 2.47 -11.32 -6.41
N VAL A 37 3.67 -11.60 -6.91
CA VAL A 37 4.82 -10.69 -6.77
C VAL A 37 5.32 -10.28 -8.15
N TYR A 38 5.46 -8.98 -8.39
CA TYR A 38 6.18 -8.46 -9.54
C TYR A 38 7.50 -7.84 -9.07
N GLU A 39 8.59 -8.25 -9.72
CA GLU A 39 9.94 -7.79 -9.41
C GLU A 39 10.79 -7.87 -10.68
N ASN A 40 11.70 -6.91 -10.93
CA ASN A 40 12.53 -6.89 -12.14
C ASN A 40 14.00 -7.20 -11.87
N TYR A 41 14.49 -6.96 -10.65
CA TYR A 41 15.92 -6.90 -10.34
C TYR A 41 16.45 -8.12 -9.57
N MET A 42 15.60 -8.81 -8.79
CA MET A 42 16.01 -9.91 -7.89
C MET A 42 15.76 -11.30 -8.51
N GLN A 43 16.19 -11.53 -9.76
CA GLN A 43 15.81 -12.72 -10.54
C GLN A 43 16.31 -14.04 -9.94
N GLU A 44 17.51 -14.02 -9.35
CA GLU A 44 18.16 -15.18 -8.73
C GLU A 44 17.37 -15.74 -7.52
N PHE A 45 16.48 -14.94 -6.93
CA PHE A 45 15.68 -15.32 -5.76
C PHE A 45 14.26 -15.80 -6.11
N LYS A 46 13.94 -15.97 -7.40
CA LYS A 46 12.56 -16.23 -7.86
C LYS A 46 12.14 -17.69 -8.00
N ASN A 47 13.06 -18.64 -7.79
CA ASN A 47 12.88 -20.03 -8.23
C ASN A 47 12.75 -21.05 -7.09
N ASP A 48 12.15 -20.68 -5.97
CA ASP A 48 11.97 -21.59 -4.84
C ASP A 48 10.61 -22.30 -4.78
N GLY A 49 9.69 -21.96 -5.69
CA GLY A 49 8.35 -22.53 -5.77
C GLY A 49 7.38 -22.10 -4.66
N ILE A 50 7.81 -21.24 -3.73
CA ILE A 50 6.98 -20.75 -2.62
C ILE A 50 6.22 -19.49 -3.04
N VAL A 51 6.92 -18.56 -3.68
CA VAL A 51 6.36 -17.27 -4.10
C VAL A 51 5.93 -17.33 -5.56
N LYS A 52 4.73 -16.81 -5.85
CA LYS A 52 4.20 -16.72 -7.20
C LYS A 52 4.61 -15.41 -7.88
N TYR A 53 5.76 -15.42 -8.54
CA TYR A 53 6.21 -14.30 -9.36
C TYR A 53 5.45 -14.21 -10.69
N VAL A 54 5.12 -12.98 -11.11
CA VAL A 54 4.49 -12.70 -12.39
C VAL A 54 5.38 -11.79 -13.25
N ASN A 55 5.41 -12.05 -14.55
CA ASN A 55 6.18 -11.26 -15.53
C ASN A 55 5.29 -10.35 -16.40
N LYS A 56 3.98 -10.63 -16.43
CA LYS A 56 2.99 -9.84 -17.16
C LYS A 56 2.02 -9.23 -16.17
N LEU A 57 1.90 -7.92 -16.23
CA LEU A 57 1.03 -7.14 -15.37
C LEU A 57 -0.36 -6.97 -16.00
N SER A 58 -1.37 -6.89 -15.14
CA SER A 58 -2.75 -6.56 -15.47
C SER A 58 -3.31 -5.60 -14.41
N THR A 59 -4.64 -5.44 -14.34
CA THR A 59 -5.28 -4.81 -13.19
C THR A 59 -5.55 -5.81 -12.07
N TYR A 60 -5.48 -5.37 -10.83
CA TYR A 60 -5.63 -6.17 -9.60
C TYR A 60 -6.64 -5.53 -8.65
N ASP A 61 -7.27 -6.36 -7.83
CA ASP A 61 -8.23 -5.91 -6.80
C ASP A 61 -7.52 -5.11 -5.71
N ILE A 62 -6.30 -5.55 -5.37
CA ILE A 62 -5.40 -4.89 -4.43
C ILE A 62 -4.01 -4.83 -5.04
N VAL A 63 -3.42 -3.64 -5.06
CA VAL A 63 -1.99 -3.45 -5.33
C VAL A 63 -1.33 -2.99 -4.04
N ILE A 64 -0.25 -3.65 -3.67
CA ILE A 64 0.60 -3.31 -2.54
C ILE A 64 1.90 -2.76 -3.12
N ASN A 65 2.34 -1.63 -2.58
CA ASN A 65 3.65 -1.08 -2.85
C ASN A 65 4.32 -0.69 -1.53
N SER A 66 5.44 -1.35 -1.23
CA SER A 66 6.13 -1.16 0.04
C SER A 66 7.54 -0.62 -0.18
N ALA A 67 7.85 0.51 0.48
CA ALA A 67 9.16 1.15 0.49
C ALA A 67 9.72 1.43 -0.93
N MET A 68 8.87 1.98 -1.82
CA MET A 68 9.28 2.28 -3.19
C MET A 68 8.90 3.69 -3.66
N PHE A 69 7.82 4.28 -3.13
CA PHE A 69 7.44 5.67 -3.41
C PHE A 69 8.57 6.67 -3.15
N GLU A 70 9.41 6.40 -2.14
CA GLU A 70 10.60 7.18 -1.76
C GLU A 70 11.80 7.05 -2.72
N HIS A 71 11.72 6.16 -3.71
CA HIS A 71 12.73 5.96 -4.76
C HIS A 71 12.26 6.40 -6.15
N ILE A 72 11.04 6.94 -6.28
CA ILE A 72 10.49 7.36 -7.56
C ILE A 72 10.89 8.81 -7.89
N THR A 73 11.60 8.97 -9.00
CA THR A 73 12.02 10.28 -9.51
C THR A 73 11.02 10.95 -10.45
N LYS A 74 10.01 10.20 -10.93
CA LYS A 74 9.07 10.67 -11.95
C LYS A 74 7.64 10.25 -11.65
N ARG A 75 6.70 11.18 -11.81
CA ARG A 75 5.27 10.94 -11.62
C ARG A 75 4.73 9.77 -12.45
N GLU A 76 5.20 9.61 -13.69
CA GLU A 76 4.78 8.53 -14.60
C GLU A 76 4.93 7.13 -14.00
N HIS A 77 5.91 6.91 -13.12
CA HIS A 77 6.07 5.62 -12.42
C HIS A 77 4.99 5.40 -11.34
N LEU A 78 4.58 6.46 -10.65
CA LEU A 78 3.45 6.41 -9.71
C LEU A 78 2.14 6.15 -10.47
N GLU A 79 1.95 6.83 -11.60
CA GLU A 79 0.78 6.61 -12.48
C GLU A 79 0.73 5.16 -12.99
N HIS A 80 1.89 4.58 -13.34
CA HIS A 80 1.97 3.18 -13.72
C HIS A 80 1.48 2.25 -12.60
N ILE A 81 1.96 2.43 -11.36
CA ILE A 81 1.52 1.62 -10.21
C ILE A 81 0.01 1.76 -9.99
N ASN A 82 -0.50 3.00 -10.00
CA ASN A 82 -1.94 3.25 -9.87
C ASN A 82 -2.76 2.59 -10.99
N SER A 83 -2.25 2.56 -12.23
CA SER A 83 -2.93 1.92 -13.37
C SER A 83 -3.12 0.41 -13.21
N LEU A 84 -2.37 -0.22 -12.30
CA LEU A 84 -2.52 -1.64 -11.96
C LEU A 84 -3.69 -1.89 -11.00
N VAL A 85 -4.31 -0.86 -10.44
CA VAL A 85 -5.45 -0.99 -9.52
C VAL A 85 -6.74 -0.93 -10.32
N LYS A 86 -7.65 -1.88 -10.11
CA LYS A 86 -9.01 -1.84 -10.71
C LYS A 86 -9.75 -0.55 -10.34
N ASP A 87 -10.75 -0.19 -11.14
CA ASP A 87 -11.56 1.03 -10.95
C ASP A 87 -12.31 1.08 -9.61
N ASP A 88 -12.61 -0.09 -9.02
CA ASP A 88 -13.18 -0.26 -7.68
C ASP A 88 -12.18 -0.82 -6.65
N GLY A 89 -10.90 -0.87 -7.01
CA GLY A 89 -9.84 -1.53 -6.25
C GLY A 89 -9.26 -0.70 -5.10
N VAL A 90 -8.18 -1.25 -4.54
CA VAL A 90 -7.47 -0.69 -3.37
C VAL A 90 -5.97 -0.60 -3.67
N LEU A 91 -5.36 0.51 -3.27
CA LEU A 91 -3.91 0.67 -3.25
C LEU A 91 -3.42 0.70 -1.80
N ILE A 92 -2.49 -0.18 -1.46
CA ILE A 92 -1.82 -0.20 -0.16
C ILE A 92 -0.42 0.34 -0.36
N ILE A 93 -0.08 1.40 0.37
CA ILE A 93 1.23 2.03 0.31
C ILE A 93 1.90 2.01 1.68
N HIS A 94 3.17 1.61 1.69
CA HIS A 94 4.07 1.83 2.82
C HIS A 94 5.19 2.74 2.36
N THR A 95 5.22 3.97 2.85
CA THR A 95 6.20 4.99 2.48
C THR A 95 6.31 6.03 3.59
N LEU A 96 7.42 6.77 3.64
CA LEU A 96 7.47 7.94 4.51
C LEU A 96 6.54 9.07 3.99
N VAL A 97 5.65 9.54 4.85
CA VAL A 97 4.86 10.78 4.67
C VAL A 97 5.12 11.68 5.87
N ARG A 98 5.28 12.99 5.65
CA ARG A 98 5.43 13.99 6.74
C ARG A 98 4.68 15.27 6.45
N GLU A 99 4.26 16.00 7.47
CA GLU A 99 3.75 17.36 7.24
C GLU A 99 4.89 18.29 6.78
N ASN A 100 6.03 18.21 7.48
CA ASN A 100 7.21 19.01 7.18
C ASN A 100 8.42 18.13 6.90
N ILE A 101 9.08 18.35 5.75
CA ILE A 101 10.36 17.72 5.45
C ILE A 101 11.47 18.46 6.23
N PRO A 102 12.24 17.77 7.10
CA PRO A 102 13.28 18.42 7.88
C PRO A 102 14.34 19.10 7.00
N LYS A 103 14.69 20.34 7.37
CA LYS A 103 15.84 21.05 6.81
C LYS A 103 17.15 20.63 7.50
N ASN A 104 17.35 19.33 7.66
CA ASN A 104 18.52 18.77 8.33
C ASN A 104 19.35 17.95 7.31
N PRO A 105 20.57 18.39 6.95
CA PRO A 105 21.44 17.67 6.01
C PRO A 105 21.91 16.30 6.53
N ASN A 106 21.77 16.04 7.83
CA ASN A 106 22.10 14.76 8.46
C ASN A 106 20.86 13.86 8.67
N TRP A 107 19.70 14.24 8.15
CA TRP A 107 18.51 13.41 8.27
C TRP A 107 18.69 12.14 7.42
N PHE A 108 18.67 10.97 8.05
CA PHE A 108 18.96 9.70 7.37
C PHE A 108 18.17 9.49 6.06
N TYR A 109 16.94 10.00 5.99
CA TYR A 109 16.09 9.84 4.80
C TYR A 109 16.60 10.60 3.57
N ILE A 110 17.36 11.69 3.71
CA ILE A 110 17.94 12.38 2.53
C ILE A 110 19.28 11.78 2.07
N LEU A 111 19.82 10.82 2.83
CA LEU A 111 20.96 10.06 2.35
C LEU A 111 20.51 9.15 1.19
N PRO A 112 21.36 8.91 0.17
CA PRO A 112 21.07 7.90 -0.85
C PRO A 112 20.63 6.60 -0.16
N VAL A 113 19.51 5.99 -0.55
CA VAL A 113 18.92 5.88 -1.89
C VAL A 113 17.56 6.59 -2.10
N HIS A 114 17.06 7.34 -1.12
CA HIS A 114 15.76 8.02 -1.26
C HIS A 114 15.89 9.33 -2.02
N CYS A 115 14.94 9.59 -2.94
CA CYS A 115 14.96 10.76 -3.81
C CYS A 115 13.63 11.51 -3.87
N SER A 116 12.58 10.99 -3.23
CA SER A 116 11.25 11.59 -3.18
C SER A 116 10.67 11.51 -1.78
N PHE A 117 10.00 12.59 -1.35
CA PHE A 117 9.30 12.64 -0.07
C PHE A 117 7.91 13.24 -0.28
N HIS A 118 6.93 12.60 0.33
CA HIS A 118 5.55 13.03 0.20
C HIS A 118 5.09 13.74 1.47
N THR A 119 4.39 14.85 1.28
CA THR A 119 3.60 15.48 2.33
C THR A 119 2.16 15.02 2.32
N ASN A 120 1.43 15.23 3.42
CA ASN A 120 -0.01 15.02 3.49
C ASN A 120 -0.73 15.69 2.31
N LYS A 121 -0.37 16.95 2.02
CA LYS A 121 -0.89 17.70 0.86
C LYS A 121 -0.58 17.02 -0.46
N SER A 122 0.66 16.57 -0.68
CA SER A 122 1.03 15.90 -1.94
C SER A 122 0.30 14.57 -2.12
N MET A 123 0.11 13.80 -1.05
CA MET A 123 -0.62 12.53 -1.09
C MET A 123 -2.10 12.76 -1.35
N GLN A 124 -2.71 13.79 -0.75
CA GLN A 124 -4.09 14.18 -1.04
C GLN A 124 -4.28 14.56 -2.52
N ILE A 125 -3.32 15.25 -3.13
CA ILE A 125 -3.35 15.59 -4.56
C ILE A 125 -3.31 14.31 -5.41
N LEU A 126 -2.34 13.42 -5.17
CA LEU A 126 -2.27 12.14 -5.89
C LEU A 126 -3.54 11.31 -5.74
N MET A 127 -4.06 11.24 -4.52
CA MET A 127 -5.30 10.53 -4.19
C MET A 127 -6.48 11.05 -5.02
N ASN A 128 -6.63 12.38 -5.13
CA ASN A 128 -7.68 13.02 -5.92
C ASN A 128 -7.50 12.75 -7.41
N ASP A 129 -6.29 12.95 -7.93
CA ASP A 129 -5.97 12.76 -9.36
C ASP A 129 -6.22 11.31 -9.78
N TRP A 130 -5.99 10.35 -8.89
CA TRP A 130 -6.21 8.93 -9.13
C TRP A 130 -7.64 8.44 -8.81
N GLY A 131 -8.55 9.30 -8.37
CA GLY A 131 -9.94 8.93 -8.11
C GLY A 131 -10.15 8.07 -6.85
N TYR A 132 -9.26 8.17 -5.86
CA TYR A 132 -9.47 7.63 -4.52
C TYR A 132 -10.24 8.64 -3.65
N SER A 133 -11.09 8.15 -2.74
CA SER A 133 -11.92 9.02 -1.90
C SER A 133 -11.83 8.73 -0.41
N HIS A 134 -11.35 7.55 -0.02
CA HIS A 134 -11.22 7.18 1.38
C HIS A 134 -9.87 6.54 1.64
N SER A 135 -9.37 6.71 2.86
CA SER A 135 -8.18 6.02 3.29
C SER A 135 -8.27 5.51 4.72
N LEU A 136 -7.54 4.43 4.96
CA LEU A 136 -7.18 3.95 6.29
C LEU A 136 -5.69 4.17 6.49
N TYR A 137 -5.27 4.42 7.72
CA TYR A 137 -3.86 4.51 8.10
C TYR A 137 -3.60 3.71 9.37
N SER A 138 -2.52 2.94 9.36
CA SER A 138 -1.97 2.29 10.55
C SER A 138 -0.66 2.98 10.94
N PRO A 139 -0.63 3.77 12.04
CA PRO A 139 0.59 4.43 12.50
C PRO A 139 1.72 3.48 12.85
N ILE A 140 1.38 2.31 13.40
CA ILE A 140 2.36 1.30 13.82
C ILE A 140 3.11 0.74 12.61
N SER A 141 2.39 0.49 11.52
CA SER A 141 2.99 -0.06 10.30
C SER A 141 3.38 1.01 9.29
N LYS A 142 3.12 2.31 9.53
CA LYS A 142 3.33 3.41 8.56
C LYS A 142 2.74 3.09 7.17
N CYS A 143 1.53 2.54 7.18
CA CYS A 143 0.89 1.99 6.00
C CYS A 143 -0.49 2.61 5.78
N TRP A 144 -0.75 3.04 4.55
CA TRP A 144 -2.04 3.56 4.11
C TRP A 144 -2.74 2.58 3.17
N VAL A 145 -4.05 2.52 3.30
CA VAL A 145 -4.93 1.75 2.43
C VAL A 145 -5.88 2.73 1.76
N LEU A 146 -5.73 2.95 0.46
CA LEU A 146 -6.50 3.92 -0.33
C LEU A 146 -7.59 3.21 -1.12
N PHE A 147 -8.82 3.69 -1.03
CA PHE A 147 -10.01 3.10 -1.67
C PHE A 147 -10.52 3.98 -2.80
N LYS A 148 -10.64 3.40 -4.01
CA LYS A 148 -11.22 4.08 -5.17
C LYS A 148 -12.66 4.49 -4.88
N LYS A 149 -13.12 5.59 -5.49
CA LYS A 149 -14.48 6.11 -5.26
C LYS A 149 -15.60 5.10 -5.55
N ALA A 150 -15.39 4.18 -6.50
CA ALA A 150 -16.35 3.14 -6.84
C ALA A 150 -16.30 1.91 -5.91
N ASN A 151 -15.39 1.87 -4.92
CA ASN A 151 -15.23 0.71 -4.05
C ASN A 151 -16.48 0.50 -3.18
N LYS A 152 -17.15 -0.64 -3.36
CA LYS A 152 -18.40 -1.01 -2.68
C LYS A 152 -18.30 -1.09 -1.15
N ASN A 153 -17.10 -1.19 -0.59
CA ASN A 153 -16.90 -1.31 0.86
C ASN A 153 -16.87 0.04 1.57
N ILE A 154 -16.75 1.16 0.83
CA ILE A 154 -16.69 2.53 1.39
C ILE A 154 -17.75 2.78 2.48
N PRO A 155 -19.05 2.47 2.28
CA PRO A 155 -20.09 2.75 3.28
C PRO A 155 -19.86 2.08 4.64
N LYS A 156 -19.02 1.04 4.70
CA LYS A 156 -18.76 0.23 5.90
C LYS A 156 -17.37 0.47 6.50
N LEU A 157 -16.48 1.21 5.82
CA LEU A 157 -15.07 1.33 6.24
C LEU A 157 -14.91 1.92 7.65
N LYS A 158 -15.70 2.94 8.00
CA LYS A 158 -15.64 3.58 9.32
C LYS A 158 -16.02 2.60 10.43
N GLU A 159 -17.13 1.87 10.25
CA GLU A 159 -17.59 0.85 11.19
C GLU A 159 -16.55 -0.27 11.32
N TYR A 160 -16.03 -0.78 10.20
CA TYR A 160 -14.99 -1.82 10.22
C TYR A 160 -13.72 -1.40 10.95
N THR A 161 -13.30 -0.15 10.76
CA THR A 161 -12.15 0.42 11.47
C THR A 161 -12.39 0.43 12.97
N GLN A 162 -13.57 0.85 13.41
CA GLN A 162 -13.96 0.86 14.81
C GLN A 162 -14.00 -0.56 15.39
N SER A 163 -14.62 -1.52 14.69
CA SER A 163 -14.68 -2.92 15.14
C SER A 163 -13.30 -3.54 15.31
N ILE A 164 -12.37 -3.31 14.36
CA ILE A 164 -11.00 -3.80 14.45
C ILE A 164 -10.28 -3.19 15.67
N ASN A 165 -10.39 -1.88 15.85
CA ASN A 165 -9.75 -1.20 16.98
C ASN A 165 -10.31 -1.68 18.33
N SER A 166 -11.63 -1.88 18.42
CA SER A 166 -12.27 -2.43 19.62
C SER A 166 -11.80 -3.85 19.91
N LEU A 167 -11.70 -4.70 18.89
CA LEU A 167 -11.21 -6.07 19.05
C LEU A 167 -9.76 -6.11 19.53
N LEU A 168 -8.91 -5.24 18.98
CA LEU A 168 -7.51 -5.11 19.37
C LEU A 168 -7.31 -4.34 20.68
N GLN A 169 -8.37 -3.74 21.22
CA GLN A 169 -8.34 -2.82 22.36
C GLN A 169 -7.31 -1.68 22.18
N GLN A 170 -7.11 -1.26 20.95
CA GLN A 170 -6.15 -0.23 20.56
C GLN A 170 -6.60 0.48 19.28
N ASN A 171 -6.32 1.78 19.17
CA ASN A 171 -6.44 2.51 17.91
C ASN A 171 -5.34 2.09 16.93
N TYR A 172 -5.57 0.96 16.26
CA TYR A 172 -4.63 0.37 15.31
C TYR A 172 -4.79 0.93 13.90
N LEU A 173 -6.03 1.25 13.51
CA LEU A 173 -6.40 1.86 12.23
C LEU A 173 -7.14 3.17 12.44
N PHE A 174 -6.89 4.14 11.57
CA PHE A 174 -7.60 5.42 11.54
C PHE A 174 -8.20 5.63 10.16
N TYR A 175 -9.43 6.14 10.13
CA TYR A 175 -10.21 6.34 8.91
C TYR A 175 -10.41 7.83 8.61
N LYS A 176 -10.36 8.20 7.33
CA LYS A 176 -10.73 9.53 6.84
C LYS A 176 -11.34 9.47 5.43
N GLU A 177 -12.28 10.38 5.18
CA GLU A 177 -12.71 10.78 3.83
C GLU A 177 -11.64 11.72 3.28
N GLY A 178 -10.93 11.27 2.24
CA GLY A 178 -9.66 11.84 1.81
C GLY A 178 -8.46 11.10 2.39
N PHE A 179 -7.28 11.71 2.25
CA PHE A 179 -6.03 11.13 2.71
C PHE A 179 -5.91 11.29 4.23
N MET A 180 -5.69 10.19 4.94
CA MET A 180 -5.48 10.15 6.37
C MET A 180 -4.10 10.71 6.66
N ASP A 181 -4.06 11.89 7.27
CA ASP A 181 -2.81 12.62 7.46
C ASP A 181 -1.84 11.82 8.33
N TYR A 182 -0.55 12.01 8.11
CA TYR A 182 0.48 11.68 9.07
C TYR A 182 0.57 12.80 10.13
N TRP A 183 0.59 12.44 11.43
CA TRP A 183 0.63 13.41 12.53
C TRP A 183 1.73 13.15 13.59
N LEU A 184 2.56 12.12 13.41
CA LEU A 184 3.58 11.75 14.39
C LEU A 184 4.94 12.32 13.97
N ASP A 185 5.14 13.63 14.12
CA ASP A 185 6.44 14.23 13.78
C ASP A 185 7.56 13.95 14.81
#